data_AF-A0A356KED2-F1
#
_entry.id   AF-A0A356KED2-F1
#
_cell.length_a   1.000
_cell.length_b   1.000
_cell.length_c   1.000
_cell.angle_alpha   90.00
_cell.angle_beta   90.00
_cell.angle_gamma   90.00
#
_symmetry.space_group_name_H-M   'P 1'
#
loop_
_entity.id
_entity.type
_entity.pdbx_description
1 polymer ?
#
loop_
_entity_poly.entity_id
_entity_poly.type
_entity_poly.pdbx_seq_one_letter_code
_entity_poly.pdbx_strand_id
1 'polypeptide(L)'
;MVGGAEGEFGGPKLEAAPADKLLTRLRDTAPGPERALILDELARRGVANRELVLRARDEEEALHELLVSLAERLGQKRAEPQRSVDAPWVEEKYRLALERYAAADLFGALRVAEAVLDLEPDCVLAPKLSALRRRCQDRLLETSLVTAELSTSAAVITPRDPLQITLRFKNVSDQPIVLHQAEGATLGVVYVDYEELSADGTRSRVRTQHGVSLPSPKLRLGAGQIRSVPVRLAGPHRRLPPGVIGRYELSGRLRPSRMEVGDSTASRFLVLEARRLAVVARKDLELAQAPRASFAKAVEKANRGTLAQRREPSRQAFVSAVLYGQRDREAALEALIDSLSQASSPLSSALCAALSRVNGEPLSYTRDEWLTWWTQRLARPKQEAKQPSDPPRAE
;
A
#
# COMPACT_ATOMS: atom_id res chain seq x y z
N MET A 1 19.30 10.56 -49.18
CA MET A 1 19.63 9.14 -49.49
C MET A 1 20.56 8.67 -48.39
N VAL A 2 20.05 8.13 -47.28
CA VAL A 2 19.51 6.78 -47.05
C VAL A 2 20.58 5.70 -47.21
N GLY A 3 20.81 4.97 -46.12
CA GLY A 3 21.64 3.76 -46.05
C GLY A 3 22.03 3.46 -44.60
N GLY A 4 21.09 2.89 -43.83
CA GLY A 4 21.25 2.55 -42.42
C GLY A 4 22.08 1.28 -42.19
N ALA A 5 22.69 1.22 -41.01
CA ALA A 5 23.42 0.06 -40.51
C ALA A 5 22.65 -0.54 -39.33
N GLU A 6 22.01 -1.68 -39.55
CA GLU A 6 21.54 -2.59 -38.51
C GLU A 6 22.66 -3.60 -38.24
N GLY A 7 23.21 -3.58 -37.02
CA GLY A 7 24.13 -4.59 -36.53
C GLY A 7 23.39 -5.65 -35.73
N GLU A 8 23.18 -6.82 -36.33
CA GLU A 8 22.70 -8.02 -35.65
C GLU A 8 23.78 -8.56 -34.70
N PHE A 9 23.51 -8.54 -33.40
CA PHE A 9 24.28 -9.31 -32.41
C PHE A 9 23.77 -10.74 -32.35
N GLY A 10 24.23 -11.58 -33.29
CA GLY A 10 24.09 -13.03 -33.21
C GLY A 10 25.06 -13.61 -32.19
N GLY A 11 24.60 -13.82 -30.95
CA GLY A 11 25.31 -14.65 -29.98
C GLY A 11 25.40 -16.11 -30.43
N PRO A 12 26.45 -16.86 -30.03
CA PRO A 12 26.63 -18.25 -30.46
C PRO A 12 25.45 -19.11 -29.98
N LYS A 13 24.73 -19.72 -30.92
CA LYS A 13 23.79 -20.81 -30.62
C LYS A 13 24.60 -21.96 -30.02
N LEU A 14 24.54 -22.09 -28.70
CA LEU A 14 24.91 -23.31 -28.00
C LEU A 14 23.90 -24.39 -28.40
N GLU A 15 24.16 -25.09 -29.50
CA GLU A 15 23.48 -26.34 -29.79
C GLU A 15 23.72 -27.27 -28.61
N ALA A 16 22.63 -27.74 -28.00
CA ALA A 16 22.66 -28.66 -26.87
C ALA A 16 23.36 -29.95 -27.28
N ALA A 17 24.67 -30.04 -27.02
CA ALA A 17 25.39 -31.28 -27.17
C ALA A 17 24.70 -32.31 -26.24
N PRO A 18 24.30 -33.49 -26.75
CA PRO A 18 23.65 -34.51 -25.93
C PRO A 18 24.53 -34.79 -24.72
N ALA A 19 23.93 -34.81 -23.53
CA ALA A 19 24.62 -34.89 -22.23
C ALA A 19 25.72 -35.97 -22.19
N ASP A 20 25.53 -37.05 -22.95
CA ASP A 20 26.50 -38.12 -23.14
C ASP A 20 27.83 -37.64 -23.72
N LYS A 21 27.85 -36.73 -24.70
CA LYS A 21 29.09 -36.16 -25.26
C LYS A 21 29.83 -35.28 -24.25
N LEU A 22 29.10 -34.63 -23.36
CA LEU A 22 29.65 -33.72 -22.34
C LEU A 22 30.25 -34.53 -21.17
N LEU A 23 29.57 -35.61 -20.77
CA LEU A 23 30.07 -36.58 -19.78
C LEU A 23 31.30 -37.34 -20.28
N THR A 24 31.32 -37.78 -21.55
CA THR A 24 32.49 -38.43 -22.15
C THR A 24 33.69 -37.48 -22.17
N ARG A 25 33.51 -36.23 -22.61
CA ARG A 25 34.59 -35.21 -22.58
C ARG A 25 35.11 -34.93 -21.17
N LEU A 26 34.23 -34.94 -20.17
CA LEU A 26 34.60 -34.72 -18.76
C LEU A 26 35.33 -35.92 -18.15
N ARG A 27 35.01 -37.15 -18.56
CA ARG A 27 35.75 -38.36 -18.18
C ARG A 27 37.15 -38.36 -18.80
N ASP A 28 37.28 -37.97 -20.06
CA ASP A 28 38.55 -37.94 -20.80
C ASP A 28 39.53 -36.87 -20.28
N THR A 29 39.05 -35.85 -19.58
CA THR A 29 39.85 -34.71 -19.07
C THR A 29 40.09 -34.72 -17.56
N ALA A 30 39.59 -35.72 -16.83
CA ALA A 30 39.66 -35.75 -15.37
C ALA A 30 40.73 -36.73 -14.84
N PRO A 31 41.80 -36.26 -14.16
CA PRO A 31 42.74 -37.15 -13.50
C PRO A 31 42.19 -37.63 -12.14
N GLY A 32 42.29 -38.94 -11.88
CA GLY A 32 42.12 -39.56 -10.57
C GLY A 32 40.81 -40.36 -10.35
N PRO A 33 40.86 -41.47 -9.59
CA PRO A 33 39.74 -42.42 -9.43
C PRO A 33 38.54 -41.84 -8.67
N GLU A 34 38.75 -40.93 -7.73
CA GLU A 34 37.66 -40.30 -6.95
C GLU A 34 36.78 -39.38 -7.82
N ARG A 35 37.37 -38.72 -8.81
CA ARG A 35 36.65 -37.80 -9.70
C ARG A 35 35.79 -38.55 -10.72
N ALA A 36 36.25 -39.72 -11.17
CA ALA A 36 35.45 -40.63 -11.99
C ALA A 36 34.20 -41.12 -11.23
N LEU A 37 34.33 -41.46 -9.94
CA LEU A 37 33.20 -41.85 -9.09
C LEU A 37 32.17 -40.73 -8.91
N ILE A 38 32.63 -39.49 -8.73
CA ILE A 38 31.75 -38.32 -8.62
C ILE A 38 30.99 -38.06 -9.93
N LEU A 39 31.68 -38.18 -11.08
CA LEU A 39 31.06 -38.01 -12.40
C LEU A 39 30.03 -39.13 -12.68
N ASP A 40 30.30 -40.36 -12.26
CA ASP A 40 29.37 -41.48 -12.38
C ASP A 40 28.14 -41.30 -11.47
N GLU A 41 28.33 -40.81 -10.25
CA GLU A 41 27.23 -40.48 -9.35
C GLU A 41 26.37 -39.32 -9.88
N LEU A 42 27.01 -38.28 -10.44
CA LEU A 42 26.29 -37.17 -11.08
C LEU A 42 25.53 -37.63 -12.32
N ALA A 43 26.11 -38.51 -13.14
CA ALA A 43 25.42 -39.10 -14.29
C ALA A 43 24.22 -39.94 -13.84
N ARG A 44 24.39 -40.77 -12.81
CA ARG A 44 23.32 -41.61 -12.24
C ARG A 44 22.18 -40.76 -11.68
N ARG A 45 22.50 -39.72 -10.90
CA ARG A 45 21.51 -38.76 -10.38
C ARG A 45 20.85 -37.94 -11.48
N GLY A 46 21.60 -37.58 -12.53
CA GLY A 46 21.07 -36.91 -13.71
C GLY A 46 20.04 -37.77 -14.44
N VAL A 47 20.32 -39.06 -14.63
CA VAL A 47 19.37 -40.03 -15.22
C VAL A 47 18.15 -40.22 -14.31
N ALA A 48 18.36 -40.43 -13.00
CA ALA A 48 17.27 -40.67 -12.05
C ALA A 48 16.33 -39.47 -11.89
N ASN A 49 16.83 -38.24 -12.05
CA ASN A 49 16.03 -37.02 -11.95
C ASN A 49 15.64 -36.44 -13.32
N ARG A 50 15.99 -37.11 -14.43
CA ARG A 50 15.73 -36.62 -15.78
C ARG A 50 14.25 -36.35 -16.01
N GLU A 51 13.37 -37.27 -15.60
CA GLU A 51 11.93 -37.08 -15.72
C GLU A 51 11.39 -35.95 -14.86
N LEU A 52 11.95 -35.73 -13.66
CA LEU A 52 11.56 -34.62 -12.79
C LEU A 52 11.98 -33.27 -13.38
N VAL A 53 13.19 -33.20 -13.95
CA VAL A 53 13.68 -31.99 -14.62
C VAL A 53 12.92 -31.71 -15.91
N LEU A 54 12.58 -32.75 -16.69
CA LEU A 54 11.75 -32.61 -17.87
C LEU A 54 10.34 -32.15 -17.50
N ARG A 55 9.71 -32.73 -16.48
CA ARG A 55 8.40 -32.24 -15.98
C ARG A 55 8.46 -30.81 -15.47
N ALA A 56 9.48 -30.44 -14.71
CA ALA A 56 9.65 -29.07 -14.22
C ALA A 56 9.86 -28.08 -15.39
N ARG A 57 10.56 -28.50 -16.44
CA ARG A 57 10.72 -27.71 -17.67
C ARG A 57 9.43 -27.61 -18.47
N ASP A 58 8.67 -28.70 -18.60
CA ASP A 58 7.36 -28.71 -19.27
C ASP A 58 6.36 -27.83 -18.50
N GLU A 59 6.41 -27.85 -17.16
CA GLU A 59 5.64 -26.95 -16.29
C GLU A 59 6.07 -25.49 -16.46
N GLU A 60 7.38 -25.22 -16.56
CA GLU A 60 7.92 -23.88 -16.83
C GLU A 60 7.52 -23.36 -18.21
N GLU A 61 7.60 -24.20 -19.25
CA GLU A 61 7.15 -23.88 -20.62
C GLU A 61 5.63 -23.65 -20.64
N ALA A 62 4.83 -24.47 -19.95
CA ALA A 62 3.39 -24.26 -19.81
C ALA A 62 3.05 -22.97 -19.05
N LEU A 63 3.81 -22.63 -18.00
CA LEU A 63 3.67 -21.37 -17.28
C LEU A 63 4.09 -20.18 -18.16
N HIS A 64 5.13 -20.34 -18.97
CA HIS A 64 5.59 -19.35 -19.92
C HIS A 64 4.53 -19.11 -21.01
N GLU A 65 3.96 -20.16 -21.60
CA GLU A 65 2.84 -20.06 -22.54
C GLU A 65 1.61 -19.42 -21.90
N LEU A 66 1.28 -19.78 -20.66
CA LEU A 66 0.21 -19.11 -19.91
C LEU A 66 0.53 -17.63 -19.69
N LEU A 67 1.76 -17.27 -19.34
CA LEU A 67 2.18 -15.88 -19.14
C LEU A 67 2.23 -15.10 -20.46
N VAL A 68 2.63 -15.72 -21.56
CA VAL A 68 2.60 -15.14 -22.90
C VAL A 68 1.16 -14.96 -23.36
N SER A 69 0.29 -15.96 -23.20
CA SER A 69 -1.14 -15.86 -23.47
C SER A 69 -1.82 -14.80 -22.60
N LEU A 70 -1.42 -14.68 -21.33
CA LEU A 70 -1.89 -13.64 -20.43
C LEU A 70 -1.35 -12.26 -20.85
N ALA A 71 -0.09 -12.17 -21.27
CA ALA A 71 0.52 -10.96 -21.79
C ALA A 71 -0.05 -10.54 -23.14
N GLU A 72 -0.50 -11.49 -23.97
CA GLU A 72 -1.22 -11.24 -25.23
C GLU A 72 -2.67 -10.84 -24.96
N ARG A 73 -3.34 -11.45 -23.97
CA ARG A 73 -4.64 -10.99 -23.46
C ARG A 73 -4.57 -9.60 -22.84
N LEU A 74 -3.43 -9.26 -22.22
CA LEU A 74 -3.15 -7.93 -21.66
C LEU A 74 -2.57 -6.96 -22.72
N GLY A 75 -2.05 -7.49 -23.83
CA GLY A 75 -1.36 -6.77 -24.90
C GLY A 75 -2.23 -6.53 -26.15
N GLN A 76 -3.37 -7.22 -26.27
CA GLN A 76 -4.44 -6.85 -27.20
C GLN A 76 -5.02 -5.50 -26.77
N LYS A 77 -4.50 -4.45 -27.40
CA LYS A 77 -4.98 -3.06 -27.39
C LYS A 77 -5.29 -2.53 -26.00
N ARG A 78 -4.35 -1.71 -25.52
CA ARG A 78 -4.57 -0.58 -24.60
C ARG A 78 -6.07 -0.32 -24.43
N ALA A 79 -6.56 -0.57 -23.22
CA ALA A 79 -7.62 0.27 -22.72
C ALA A 79 -7.12 1.70 -22.92
N GLU A 80 -7.68 2.35 -23.95
CA GLU A 80 -8.12 3.73 -23.91
C GLU A 80 -8.46 4.14 -22.46
N PRO A 81 -8.26 5.43 -22.10
CA PRO A 81 -8.41 5.94 -20.74
C PRO A 81 -9.55 5.22 -20.05
N GLN A 82 -9.27 4.64 -18.87
CA GLN A 82 -10.27 4.16 -17.90
C GLN A 82 -11.53 4.97 -18.17
N ARG A 83 -12.54 4.36 -18.82
CA ARG A 83 -13.66 5.10 -19.43
C ARG A 83 -14.01 6.18 -18.44
N SER A 84 -13.71 7.45 -18.77
CA SER A 84 -14.18 8.56 -17.94
C SER A 84 -15.66 8.28 -17.84
N VAL A 85 -16.13 7.88 -16.66
CA VAL A 85 -17.52 7.52 -16.55
C VAL A 85 -18.28 8.76 -16.99
N ASP A 86 -19.16 8.59 -17.97
CA ASP A 86 -19.79 9.68 -18.72
C ASP A 86 -20.10 10.84 -17.77
N ALA A 87 -19.67 12.06 -18.07
CA ALA A 87 -19.96 13.22 -17.22
C ALA A 87 -21.45 13.27 -16.80
N PRO A 88 -22.41 12.89 -17.68
CA PRO A 88 -23.81 12.67 -17.29
C PRO A 88 -24.04 11.66 -16.15
N TRP A 89 -23.34 10.53 -16.12
CA TRP A 89 -23.43 9.54 -15.04
C TRP A 89 -22.85 10.07 -13.73
N VAL A 90 -21.71 10.77 -13.77
CA VAL A 90 -21.10 11.37 -12.55
C VAL A 90 -22.06 12.41 -11.96
N GLU A 91 -22.68 13.24 -12.81
CA GLU A 91 -23.72 14.20 -12.41
C GLU A 91 -24.96 13.50 -11.87
N GLU A 92 -25.44 12.43 -12.51
CA GLU A 92 -26.58 11.63 -12.07
C GLU A 92 -26.31 11.03 -10.68
N LYS A 93 -25.13 10.43 -10.47
CA LYS A 93 -24.76 9.85 -9.16
C LYS A 93 -24.53 10.91 -8.10
N TYR A 94 -23.98 12.06 -8.45
CA TYR A 94 -23.92 13.19 -7.52
C TYR A 94 -25.32 13.66 -7.10
N ARG A 95 -26.27 13.77 -8.04
CA ARG A 95 -27.68 14.11 -7.75
C ARG A 95 -28.33 13.06 -6.85
N LEU A 96 -28.15 11.77 -7.14
CA LEU A 96 -28.61 10.67 -6.30
C LEU A 96 -28.02 10.74 -4.88
N ALA A 97 -26.74 11.09 -4.75
CA ALA A 97 -26.11 11.27 -3.44
C ALA A 97 -26.73 12.45 -2.66
N LEU A 98 -27.04 13.55 -3.34
CA LEU A 98 -27.73 14.70 -2.74
C LEU A 98 -29.18 14.39 -2.34
N GLU A 99 -29.92 13.67 -3.18
CA GLU A 99 -31.29 13.22 -2.89
C GLU A 99 -31.32 12.34 -1.63
N ARG A 100 -30.40 11.37 -1.54
CA ARG A 100 -30.24 10.53 -0.33
C ARG A 100 -29.86 11.35 0.89
N TYR A 101 -28.97 12.33 0.73
CA TYR A 101 -28.57 13.21 1.84
C TYR A 101 -29.74 14.07 2.34
N ALA A 102 -30.55 14.61 1.44
CA ALA A 102 -31.75 15.37 1.77
C ALA A 102 -32.81 14.50 2.46
N ALA A 103 -32.95 13.24 2.04
CA ALA A 103 -33.81 12.25 2.67
C ALA A 103 -33.26 11.68 4.01
N ALA A 104 -32.16 12.25 4.53
CA ALA A 104 -31.46 11.78 5.73
C ALA A 104 -30.90 10.34 5.65
N ASP A 105 -30.83 9.73 4.45
CA ASP A 105 -30.04 8.52 4.18
C ASP A 105 -28.56 8.89 4.02
N LEU A 106 -27.96 9.37 5.12
CA LEU A 106 -26.57 9.85 5.16
C LEU A 106 -25.58 8.77 4.69
N PHE A 107 -25.87 7.50 4.97
CA PHE A 107 -25.01 6.39 4.61
C PHE A 107 -25.11 6.03 3.12
N GLY A 108 -26.32 6.00 2.56
CA GLY A 108 -26.51 5.83 1.12
C GLY A 108 -25.89 6.99 0.32
N ALA A 109 -26.03 8.23 0.81
CA ALA A 109 -25.37 9.39 0.23
C ALA A 109 -23.84 9.26 0.26
N LEU A 110 -23.27 8.90 1.41
CA LEU A 110 -21.84 8.71 1.59
C LEU A 110 -21.28 7.63 0.65
N ARG A 111 -21.95 6.47 0.55
CA ARG A 111 -21.53 5.37 -0.34
C ARG A 111 -21.51 5.76 -1.80
N VAL A 112 -22.52 6.49 -2.26
CA VAL A 112 -22.57 6.94 -3.65
C VAL A 112 -21.44 7.92 -3.90
N ALA A 113 -21.19 8.85 -2.98
CA ALA A 113 -20.11 9.81 -3.11
C ALA A 113 -18.71 9.15 -3.12
N GLU A 114 -18.46 8.20 -2.22
CA GLU A 114 -17.21 7.44 -2.17
C GLU A 114 -17.02 6.57 -3.42
N ALA A 115 -18.05 5.86 -3.87
CA ALA A 115 -17.96 5.04 -5.07
C ALA A 115 -17.64 5.86 -6.33
N VAL A 116 -18.17 7.09 -6.45
CA VAL A 116 -17.84 7.98 -7.56
C VAL A 116 -16.39 8.47 -7.45
N LEU A 117 -15.93 8.86 -6.25
CA LEU A 117 -14.54 9.28 -6.04
C LEU A 117 -13.52 8.15 -6.23
N ASP A 118 -13.90 6.91 -5.92
CA ASP A 118 -13.06 5.72 -6.12
C ASP A 118 -12.94 5.35 -7.61
N LEU A 119 -14.02 5.55 -8.38
CA LEU A 119 -14.05 5.26 -9.82
C LEU A 119 -13.47 6.39 -10.67
N GLU A 120 -13.75 7.64 -10.32
CA GLU A 120 -13.41 8.86 -11.05
C GLU A 120 -12.82 9.93 -10.09
N PRO A 121 -11.57 9.72 -9.60
CA PRO A 121 -10.96 10.59 -8.60
C PRO A 121 -10.74 12.02 -9.10
N ASP A 122 -10.55 12.19 -10.42
CA ASP A 122 -10.23 13.48 -11.07
C ASP A 122 -11.46 14.15 -11.72
N CYS A 123 -12.69 13.71 -11.40
CA CYS A 123 -13.88 14.31 -11.99
C CYS A 123 -14.08 15.78 -11.55
N VAL A 124 -14.76 16.58 -12.40
CA VAL A 124 -15.07 18.00 -12.13
C VAL A 124 -15.85 18.19 -10.82
N LEU A 125 -16.64 17.18 -10.42
CA LEU A 125 -17.44 17.20 -9.19
C LEU A 125 -16.68 16.69 -7.96
N ALA A 126 -15.42 16.26 -8.07
CA ALA A 126 -14.64 15.71 -6.96
C ALA A 126 -14.58 16.64 -5.72
N PRO A 127 -14.44 17.98 -5.84
CA PRO A 127 -14.51 18.88 -4.70
C PRO A 127 -15.88 18.88 -4.01
N LYS A 128 -16.96 18.83 -4.80
CA LYS A 128 -18.34 18.82 -4.30
C LYS A 128 -18.69 17.49 -3.65
N LEU A 129 -18.27 16.37 -4.23
CA LEU A 129 -18.39 15.03 -3.67
C LEU A 129 -17.60 14.89 -2.37
N SER A 130 -16.39 15.44 -2.31
CA SER A 130 -15.58 15.48 -1.09
C SER A 130 -16.22 16.32 0.02
N ALA A 131 -16.82 17.46 -0.33
CA ALA A 131 -17.57 18.29 0.62
C ALA A 131 -18.86 17.61 1.09
N LEU A 132 -19.55 16.86 0.22
CA LEU A 132 -20.71 16.06 0.59
C LEU A 132 -20.30 14.90 1.50
N ARG A 133 -19.22 14.18 1.18
CA ARG A 133 -18.62 13.14 2.01
C ARG A 133 -18.35 13.66 3.41
N ARG A 134 -17.69 14.82 3.52
CA ARG A 134 -17.39 15.48 4.80
C ARG A 134 -18.67 15.83 5.55
N ARG A 135 -19.66 16.46 4.91
CA ARG A 135 -20.95 16.78 5.54
C ARG A 135 -21.74 15.55 5.98
N CYS A 136 -21.72 14.46 5.22
CA CYS A 136 -22.30 13.18 5.62
C CYS A 136 -21.59 12.64 6.86
N GLN A 137 -20.26 12.65 6.87
CA GLN A 137 -19.45 12.21 8.01
C GLN A 137 -19.69 13.09 9.23
N ASP A 138 -19.68 14.41 9.08
CA ASP A 138 -19.94 15.39 10.15
C ASP A 138 -21.34 15.19 10.73
N ARG A 139 -22.40 15.10 9.90
CA ARG A 139 -23.76 14.80 10.42
C ARG A 139 -23.88 13.42 11.03
N LEU A 140 -23.20 12.42 10.49
CA LEU A 140 -23.14 11.09 11.10
C LEU A 140 -22.50 11.19 12.49
N LEU A 141 -21.41 11.97 12.64
CA LEU A 141 -20.72 12.20 13.92
C LEU A 141 -21.55 13.05 14.90
N GLU A 142 -22.21 14.12 14.42
CA GLU A 142 -23.12 14.97 15.20
C GLU A 142 -24.34 14.19 15.72
N THR A 143 -24.74 13.11 15.01
CA THR A 143 -25.80 12.19 15.43
C THR A 143 -25.27 10.89 16.05
N SER A 144 -23.96 10.76 16.26
CA SER A 144 -23.34 9.54 16.77
C SER A 144 -23.43 9.48 18.29
N LEU A 145 -24.19 8.51 18.78
CA LEU A 145 -24.28 8.17 20.20
C LEU A 145 -22.99 7.52 20.71
N VAL A 146 -22.25 6.86 19.81
CA VAL A 146 -20.97 6.19 20.09
C VAL A 146 -19.98 6.52 18.98
N THR A 147 -18.76 6.92 19.33
CA THR A 147 -17.63 6.95 18.39
C THR A 147 -16.81 5.67 18.53
N ALA A 148 -16.36 5.13 17.40
CA ALA A 148 -15.46 3.99 17.35
C ALA A 148 -14.18 4.40 16.62
N GLU A 149 -13.03 4.13 17.24
CA GLU A 149 -11.73 4.47 16.70
C GLU A 149 -10.85 3.22 16.62
N LEU A 150 -10.07 3.13 15.55
CA LEU A 150 -9.00 2.15 15.44
C LEU A 150 -7.71 2.82 15.90
N SER A 151 -6.96 2.12 16.76
CA SER A 151 -5.61 2.49 17.17
C SER A 151 -4.68 1.29 17.02
N THR A 152 -3.40 1.53 16.77
CA THR A 152 -2.35 0.51 16.70
C THR A 152 -1.43 0.66 17.91
N SER A 153 -0.84 -0.45 18.36
CA SER A 153 0.12 -0.41 19.48
C SER A 153 1.43 0.29 19.11
N ALA A 154 1.81 0.24 17.83
CA ALA A 154 2.97 0.91 17.28
C ALA A 154 2.68 1.50 15.90
N ALA A 155 3.40 2.55 15.55
CA ALA A 155 3.39 3.13 14.19
C ALA A 155 4.27 2.33 13.20
N VAL A 156 5.25 1.59 13.73
CA VAL A 156 6.17 0.77 12.95
C VAL A 156 6.31 -0.59 13.62
N ILE A 157 6.21 -1.66 12.83
CA ILE A 157 6.40 -3.03 13.27
C ILE A 157 7.40 -3.76 12.38
N THR A 158 7.83 -4.95 12.78
CA THR A 158 8.62 -5.87 11.95
C THR A 158 7.78 -7.08 11.51
N PRO A 159 8.21 -7.87 10.50
CA PRO A 159 7.47 -9.06 10.08
C PRO A 159 7.28 -10.16 11.13
N ARG A 160 7.93 -10.04 12.30
CA ARG A 160 7.75 -10.98 13.41
C ARG A 160 6.72 -10.50 14.43
N ASP A 161 6.39 -9.22 14.39
CA ASP A 161 5.47 -8.62 15.33
C ASP A 161 4.03 -8.88 14.87
N PRO A 162 3.13 -9.29 15.79
CA PRO A 162 1.75 -9.52 15.43
C PRO A 162 1.06 -8.18 15.06
N LEU A 163 0.19 -8.22 14.05
CA LEU A 163 -0.68 -7.09 13.73
C LEU A 163 -1.78 -6.97 14.81
N GLN A 164 -1.49 -6.19 15.85
CA GLN A 164 -2.41 -5.92 16.95
C GLN A 164 -3.01 -4.52 16.81
N ILE A 165 -4.34 -4.46 16.82
CA ILE A 165 -5.09 -3.21 16.88
C ILE A 165 -5.88 -3.15 18.18
N THR A 166 -6.28 -1.95 18.56
CA THR A 166 -7.24 -1.71 19.64
C THR A 166 -8.40 -0.92 19.08
N LEU A 167 -9.60 -1.48 19.20
CA LEU A 167 -10.85 -0.78 18.93
C LEU A 167 -11.27 -0.03 20.18
N ARG A 168 -11.34 1.30 20.09
CA ARG A 168 -11.75 2.17 21.18
C ARG A 168 -13.18 2.65 20.91
N PHE A 169 -14.07 2.36 21.84
CA PHE A 169 -15.45 2.80 21.82
C PHE A 169 -15.62 3.90 22.86
N LYS A 170 -16.16 5.04 22.48
CA LYS A 170 -16.49 6.13 23.39
C LYS A 170 -17.98 6.44 23.28
N ASN A 171 -18.67 6.41 24.41
CA ASN A 171 -20.03 6.91 24.49
C ASN A 171 -19.99 8.44 24.48
N VAL A 172 -20.68 9.04 23.51
CA VAL A 172 -20.79 10.50 23.36
C VAL A 172 -22.12 11.00 23.92
N SER A 173 -23.08 10.11 24.16
CA SER A 173 -24.34 10.41 24.83
C SER A 173 -24.17 10.56 26.35
N ASP A 174 -25.11 11.29 26.93
CA ASP A 174 -25.43 11.41 28.36
C ASP A 174 -26.15 10.19 28.93
N GLN A 175 -26.60 9.25 28.10
CA GLN A 175 -27.27 8.01 28.50
C GLN A 175 -26.34 6.81 28.41
N PRO A 176 -26.56 5.76 29.23
CA PRO A 176 -25.83 4.50 29.08
C PRO A 176 -26.18 3.81 27.76
N ILE A 177 -25.17 3.24 27.12
CA ILE A 177 -25.30 2.53 25.85
C ILE A 177 -24.85 1.08 25.99
N VAL A 178 -25.60 0.16 25.37
CA VAL A 178 -25.21 -1.25 25.23
C VAL A 178 -25.12 -1.61 23.75
N LEU A 179 -23.95 -2.04 23.31
CA LEU A 179 -23.75 -2.61 21.97
C LEU A 179 -23.93 -4.12 22.05
N HIS A 180 -24.84 -4.66 21.24
CA HIS A 180 -25.08 -6.09 21.14
C HIS A 180 -24.41 -6.65 19.89
N GLN A 181 -23.82 -7.82 20.05
CA GLN A 181 -23.39 -8.69 18.98
C GLN A 181 -24.28 -9.93 18.99
N ALA A 182 -24.75 -10.35 17.81
CA ALA A 182 -25.50 -11.60 17.70
C ALA A 182 -24.58 -12.79 18.04
N GLU A 183 -25.15 -13.80 18.69
CA GLU A 183 -24.40 -14.98 19.08
C GLU A 183 -23.80 -15.68 17.84
N GLY A 184 -22.51 -16.02 17.90
CA GLY A 184 -21.77 -16.59 16.77
C GLY A 184 -21.50 -15.65 15.58
N ALA A 185 -22.05 -14.43 15.58
CA ALA A 185 -21.78 -13.44 14.54
C ALA A 185 -20.53 -12.61 14.85
N THR A 186 -20.07 -11.81 13.88
CA THR A 186 -19.06 -10.77 14.11
C THR A 186 -19.75 -9.43 14.36
N LEU A 187 -19.14 -8.56 15.16
CA LEU A 187 -19.57 -7.18 15.31
C LEU A 187 -19.43 -6.41 14.00
N GLY A 188 -18.46 -6.77 13.16
CA GLY A 188 -18.25 -6.14 11.86
C GLY A 188 -16.95 -6.59 11.22
N VAL A 189 -16.44 -5.77 10.32
CA VAL A 189 -15.27 -6.08 9.49
C VAL A 189 -14.22 -4.97 9.55
N VAL A 190 -12.97 -5.38 9.65
CA VAL A 190 -11.78 -4.55 9.45
C VAL A 190 -11.13 -4.95 8.13
N TYR A 191 -10.95 -3.97 7.26
CA TYR A 191 -10.21 -4.07 6.01
C TYR A 191 -8.72 -3.84 6.29
N VAL A 192 -7.90 -4.72 5.75
CA VAL A 192 -6.44 -4.67 5.87
C VAL A 192 -5.88 -4.59 4.46
N ASP A 193 -5.49 -3.39 4.05
CA ASP A 193 -4.74 -3.15 2.82
C ASP A 193 -3.25 -3.18 3.15
N TYR A 194 -2.52 -4.13 2.57
CA TYR A 194 -1.08 -4.25 2.72
C TYR A 194 -0.39 -3.97 1.38
N GLU A 195 0.61 -3.11 1.41
CA GLU A 195 1.44 -2.78 0.24
C GLU A 195 2.92 -3.00 0.58
N GLU A 196 3.68 -3.65 -0.30
CA GLU A 196 5.14 -3.72 -0.22
C GLU A 196 5.76 -2.81 -1.28
N LEU A 197 6.79 -2.08 -0.87
CA LEU A 197 7.41 -1.01 -1.64
C LEU A 197 8.93 -1.17 -1.63
N SER A 198 9.52 -1.19 -2.81
CA SER A 198 10.97 -1.30 -2.99
C SER A 198 11.58 0.03 -3.45
N ALA A 199 12.88 0.20 -3.18
CA ALA A 199 13.64 1.38 -3.61
C ALA A 199 13.80 1.50 -5.14
N ASP A 200 13.52 0.44 -5.90
CA ASP A 200 13.50 0.45 -7.37
C ASP A 200 12.12 0.84 -7.95
N GLY A 201 11.15 1.14 -7.09
CA GLY A 201 9.78 1.51 -7.48
C GLY A 201 8.80 0.34 -7.57
N THR A 202 9.27 -0.91 -7.46
CA THR A 202 8.41 -2.11 -7.47
C THR A 202 7.39 -2.04 -6.34
N ARG A 203 6.16 -2.45 -6.64
CA ARG A 203 5.05 -2.51 -5.69
C ARG A 203 4.24 -3.79 -5.79
N SER A 204 3.77 -4.27 -4.65
CA SER A 204 2.72 -5.28 -4.56
C SER A 204 1.65 -4.82 -3.58
N ARG A 205 0.38 -5.13 -3.84
CA ARG A 205 -0.74 -4.80 -2.93
C ARG A 205 -1.62 -6.02 -2.73
N VAL A 206 -2.02 -6.25 -1.50
CA VAL A 206 -2.94 -7.30 -1.08
C VAL A 206 -3.99 -6.71 -0.16
N ARG A 207 -5.26 -6.99 -0.43
CA ARG A 207 -6.38 -6.60 0.43
C ARG A 207 -6.98 -7.83 1.09
N THR A 208 -7.17 -7.76 2.40
CA THR A 208 -7.81 -8.81 3.21
C THR A 208 -8.90 -8.21 4.10
N GLN A 209 -9.83 -9.05 4.54
CA GLN A 209 -10.94 -8.66 5.41
C GLN A 209 -10.96 -9.56 6.63
N HIS A 210 -11.15 -8.97 7.80
CA HIS A 210 -11.20 -9.68 9.07
C HIS A 210 -12.49 -9.36 9.80
N GLY A 211 -13.26 -10.39 10.13
CA GLY A 211 -14.36 -10.28 11.06
C GLY A 211 -13.84 -9.95 12.46
N VAL A 212 -14.49 -9.00 13.14
CA VAL A 212 -14.13 -8.62 14.51
C VAL A 212 -15.28 -8.94 15.44
N SER A 213 -14.96 -9.52 16.60
CA SER A 213 -15.91 -9.86 17.65
C SER A 213 -15.55 -9.15 18.96
N LEU A 214 -16.57 -8.81 19.72
CA LEU A 214 -16.44 -8.37 21.10
C LEU A 214 -16.04 -9.56 22.00
N PRO A 215 -15.35 -9.30 23.12
CA PRO A 215 -15.02 -10.33 24.10
C PRO A 215 -16.26 -10.88 24.83
N SER A 216 -17.36 -10.13 24.82
CA SER A 216 -18.66 -10.54 25.34
C SER A 216 -19.74 -10.15 24.32
N PRO A 217 -20.86 -10.89 24.22
CA PRO A 217 -21.97 -10.54 23.32
C PRO A 217 -22.56 -9.14 23.56
N LYS A 218 -22.27 -8.52 24.71
CA LYS A 218 -22.72 -7.18 25.07
C LYS A 218 -21.53 -6.33 25.54
N LEU A 219 -21.35 -5.16 24.93
CA LEU A 219 -20.43 -4.13 25.42
C LEU A 219 -21.24 -3.00 26.04
N ARG A 220 -21.10 -2.80 27.36
CA ARG A 220 -21.76 -1.72 28.10
C ARG A 220 -20.83 -0.51 28.23
N LEU A 221 -21.36 0.66 27.92
CA LEU A 221 -20.71 1.96 27.99
C LEU A 221 -21.58 2.91 28.81
N GLY A 222 -21.12 3.31 29.99
CA GLY A 222 -21.73 4.43 30.73
C GLY A 222 -21.61 5.76 29.98
N ALA A 223 -22.33 6.79 30.41
CA ALA A 223 -22.24 8.14 29.83
C ALA A 223 -20.79 8.64 29.82
N GLY A 224 -20.30 9.11 28.67
CA GLY A 224 -18.91 9.54 28.51
C GLY A 224 -17.84 8.43 28.61
N GLN A 225 -18.22 7.18 28.89
CA GLN A 225 -17.27 6.10 29.13
C GLN A 225 -16.53 5.69 27.87
N ILE A 226 -15.27 5.31 28.04
CA ILE A 226 -14.41 4.77 27.01
C ILE A 226 -14.08 3.31 27.35
N ARG A 227 -14.22 2.41 26.37
CA ARG A 227 -13.78 1.00 26.45
C ARG A 227 -12.87 0.69 25.28
N SER A 228 -11.85 -0.11 25.55
CA SER A 228 -10.89 -0.57 24.55
C SER A 228 -10.95 -2.09 24.42
N VAL A 229 -11.02 -2.57 23.19
CA VAL A 229 -11.05 -4.00 22.85
C VAL A 229 -9.82 -4.31 21.98
N PRO A 230 -8.86 -5.10 22.47
CA PRO A 230 -7.73 -5.53 21.66
C PRO A 230 -8.19 -6.57 20.64
N VAL A 231 -7.72 -6.44 19.40
CA VAL A 231 -8.03 -7.37 18.30
C VAL A 231 -6.73 -7.73 17.61
N ARG A 232 -6.51 -9.04 17.45
CA ARG A 232 -5.37 -9.57 16.69
C ARG A 232 -5.82 -9.88 15.27
N LEU A 233 -5.18 -9.27 14.29
CA LEU A 233 -5.43 -9.50 12.88
C LEU A 233 -4.34 -10.39 12.30
N ALA A 234 -4.71 -11.24 11.34
CA ALA A 234 -3.71 -11.96 10.55
C ALA A 234 -3.21 -11.04 9.44
N GLY A 235 -1.91 -10.77 9.39
CA GLY A 235 -1.30 -9.95 8.36
C GLY A 235 -0.76 -10.81 7.20
N PRO A 236 -0.86 -10.36 5.94
CA PRO A 236 -0.21 -11.03 4.81
C PRO A 236 1.32 -10.83 4.77
N HIS A 237 1.89 -9.96 5.62
CA HIS A 237 3.32 -9.67 5.60
C HIS A 237 4.13 -10.95 5.86
N ARG A 238 5.05 -11.27 4.95
CA ARG A 238 6.05 -12.33 5.12
C ARG A 238 7.39 -11.68 5.47
N ARG A 239 8.47 -12.47 5.50
CA ARG A 239 9.83 -11.91 5.64
C ARG A 239 10.04 -10.83 4.58
N LEU A 240 10.24 -9.59 5.01
CA LEU A 240 10.58 -8.47 4.13
C LEU A 240 12.06 -8.55 3.73
N PRO A 241 12.37 -8.51 2.42
CA PRO A 241 13.75 -8.35 1.97
C PRO A 241 14.33 -6.99 2.41
N PRO A 242 15.66 -6.91 2.58
CA PRO A 242 16.39 -5.66 2.73
C PRO A 242 15.98 -4.51 1.78
N GLY A 243 15.58 -3.36 2.34
CA GLY A 243 15.22 -2.19 1.54
C GLY A 243 13.82 -2.23 0.94
N VAL A 244 12.99 -3.18 1.36
CA VAL A 244 11.55 -3.21 1.11
C VAL A 244 10.83 -2.71 2.36
N ILE A 245 9.90 -1.78 2.19
CA ILE A 245 9.01 -1.30 3.25
C ILE A 245 7.60 -1.80 2.99
N GLY A 246 7.02 -2.45 3.98
CA GLY A 246 5.59 -2.76 4.00
C GLY A 246 4.80 -1.59 4.57
N ARG A 247 3.56 -1.41 4.12
CA ARG A 247 2.62 -0.43 4.64
C ARG A 247 1.28 -1.09 4.80
N TYR A 248 0.70 -0.96 5.99
CA TYR A 248 -0.71 -1.24 6.18
C TYR A 248 -1.53 0.04 6.13
N GLU A 249 -2.70 -0.06 5.53
CA GLU A 249 -3.82 0.83 5.76
C GLU A 249 -4.99 -0.01 6.32
N LEU A 250 -5.37 0.31 7.55
CA LEU A 250 -6.39 -0.39 8.32
C LEU A 250 -7.61 0.50 8.43
N SER A 251 -8.76 0.02 7.98
CA SER A 251 -10.04 0.74 8.09
C SER A 251 -11.14 -0.26 8.39
N GLY A 252 -12.33 0.19 8.74
CA GLY A 252 -13.37 -0.79 9.08
C GLY A 252 -14.74 -0.22 9.31
N ARG A 253 -15.66 -1.16 9.49
CA ARG A 253 -17.06 -0.87 9.74
C ARG A 253 -17.64 -1.89 10.70
N LEU A 254 -18.20 -1.38 11.79
CA LEU A 254 -18.86 -2.18 12.82
C LEU A 254 -20.36 -2.01 12.70
N ARG A 255 -21.09 -3.12 12.81
CA ARG A 255 -22.55 -3.20 12.80
C ARG A 255 -23.00 -4.04 14.01
N PRO A 256 -23.18 -3.41 15.18
CA PRO A 256 -23.89 -4.05 16.27
C PRO A 256 -25.24 -4.60 15.78
N SER A 257 -25.65 -5.78 16.25
CA SER A 257 -26.95 -6.35 15.92
C SER A 257 -28.09 -5.51 16.51
N ARG A 258 -27.83 -4.90 17.67
CA ARG A 258 -28.71 -3.97 18.37
C ARG A 258 -27.85 -2.99 19.18
N MET A 259 -28.31 -1.74 19.30
CA MET A 259 -27.75 -0.75 20.21
C MET A 259 -28.88 -0.28 21.14
N GLU A 260 -28.71 -0.42 22.45
CA GLU A 260 -29.64 0.10 23.46
C GLU A 260 -29.10 1.42 24.00
N VAL A 261 -29.94 2.44 24.11
CA VAL A 261 -29.58 3.79 24.57
C VAL A 261 -30.67 4.21 25.56
N GLY A 262 -30.37 4.11 26.86
CA GLY A 262 -31.40 4.17 27.89
C GLY A 262 -32.52 3.15 27.62
N ASP A 263 -33.76 3.63 27.52
CA ASP A 263 -34.95 2.81 27.24
C ASP A 263 -35.24 2.63 25.74
N SER A 264 -34.43 3.24 24.88
CA SER A 264 -34.62 3.23 23.43
C SER A 264 -33.65 2.28 22.72
N THR A 265 -33.98 1.96 21.47
CA THR A 265 -33.09 1.17 20.61
C THR A 265 -32.70 1.95 19.37
N ALA A 266 -31.45 1.80 18.98
CA ALA A 266 -30.88 2.38 17.78
C ALA A 266 -30.23 1.29 16.92
N SER A 267 -30.14 1.56 15.62
CA SER A 267 -29.39 0.75 14.68
C SER A 267 -28.51 1.67 13.85
N ARG A 268 -27.21 1.63 14.10
CA ARG A 268 -26.20 2.48 13.47
C ARG A 268 -24.93 1.69 13.20
N PHE A 269 -24.26 2.06 12.12
CA PHE A 269 -22.92 1.59 11.83
C PHE A 269 -21.92 2.49 12.52
N LEU A 270 -20.84 1.89 13.02
CA LEU A 270 -19.70 2.62 13.55
C LEU A 270 -18.58 2.51 12.51
N VAL A 271 -18.18 3.65 11.95
CA VAL A 271 -17.10 3.71 10.96
C VAL A 271 -15.77 3.84 11.69
N LEU A 272 -14.78 3.06 11.27
CA LEU A 272 -13.41 3.14 11.76
C LEU A 272 -12.56 3.86 10.71
N GLU A 273 -12.10 5.06 11.05
CA GLU A 273 -11.20 5.83 10.18
C GLU A 273 -9.92 5.08 9.85
N ALA A 274 -9.38 5.35 8.67
CA ALA A 274 -8.17 4.71 8.18
C ALA A 274 -6.97 5.05 9.07
N ARG A 275 -6.23 4.03 9.49
CA ARG A 275 -4.95 4.15 10.19
C ARG A 275 -3.85 3.48 9.39
N ARG A 276 -2.69 4.11 9.38
CA ARG A 276 -1.52 3.60 8.68
C ARG A 276 -0.46 3.14 9.67
N LEU A 277 0.20 2.04 9.35
CA LEU A 277 1.42 1.63 10.02
C LEU A 277 2.44 1.13 8.99
N ALA A 278 3.73 1.26 9.32
CA ALA A 278 4.80 0.72 8.50
C ALA A 278 5.26 -0.65 9.01
N VAL A 279 5.73 -1.48 8.08
CA VAL A 279 6.42 -2.73 8.36
C VAL A 279 7.83 -2.62 7.79
N VAL A 280 8.85 -2.82 8.61
CA VAL A 280 10.25 -2.74 8.18
C VAL A 280 11.00 -4.01 8.52
N ALA A 281 12.00 -4.36 7.72
CA ALA A 281 12.93 -5.41 8.11
C ALA A 281 13.59 -5.08 9.46
N ARG A 282 13.88 -6.10 10.27
CA ARG A 282 14.44 -5.92 11.62
C ARG A 282 15.74 -5.11 11.63
N LYS A 283 16.58 -5.27 10.60
CA LYS A 283 17.83 -4.51 10.44
C LYS A 283 17.62 -3.01 10.17
N ASP A 284 16.43 -2.64 9.70
CA ASP A 284 16.07 -1.28 9.33
C ASP A 284 15.26 -0.59 10.44
N LEU A 285 15.04 -1.26 11.59
CA LEU A 285 14.27 -0.72 12.71
C LEU A 285 14.90 0.54 13.32
N GLU A 286 16.23 0.63 13.33
CA GLU A 286 16.93 1.83 13.79
C GLU A 286 16.63 3.06 12.90
N LEU A 287 16.38 2.84 11.60
CA LEU A 287 15.98 3.91 10.68
C LEU A 287 14.64 4.52 11.09
N ALA A 288 13.75 3.73 11.69
CA ALA A 288 12.44 4.17 12.14
C ALA A 288 12.48 5.02 13.42
N GLN A 289 13.52 4.92 14.24
CA GLN A 289 13.62 5.70 15.48
C GLN A 289 13.82 7.19 15.18
N ALA A 290 14.79 7.50 14.33
CA ALA A 290 15.16 8.85 13.92
C ALA A 290 15.18 9.00 12.38
N PRO A 291 14.02 8.93 11.69
CA PRO A 291 13.95 8.82 10.23
C PRO A 291 14.57 10.02 9.51
N ARG A 292 14.41 11.24 10.02
CA ARG A 292 15.05 12.44 9.46
C ARG A 292 16.58 12.38 9.49
N ALA A 293 17.15 12.02 10.64
CA ALA A 293 18.61 11.94 10.81
C ALA A 293 19.21 10.76 10.01
N SER A 294 18.52 9.62 10.03
CA SER A 294 18.89 8.43 9.24
C SER A 294 18.84 8.72 7.74
N PHE A 295 17.84 9.46 7.27
CA PHE A 295 17.73 9.91 5.89
C PHE A 295 18.94 10.77 5.48
N ALA A 296 19.23 11.84 6.22
CA ALA A 296 20.34 12.74 5.90
C ALA A 296 21.70 11.99 5.85
N LYS A 297 21.96 11.13 6.85
CA LYS A 297 23.18 10.31 6.91
C LYS A 297 23.26 9.32 5.74
N ALA A 298 22.14 8.72 5.34
CA ALA A 298 22.08 7.79 4.23
C ALA A 298 22.33 8.49 2.88
N VAL A 299 21.76 9.68 2.67
CA VAL A 299 22.02 10.53 1.49
C VAL A 299 23.49 10.92 1.40
N GLU A 300 24.08 11.39 2.50
CA GLU A 300 25.50 11.76 2.54
C GLU A 300 26.41 10.58 2.15
N LYS A 301 26.15 9.40 2.74
CA LYS A 301 26.87 8.17 2.41
C LYS A 301 26.62 7.70 0.98
N ALA A 302 25.41 7.86 0.45
CA ALA A 302 25.08 7.49 -0.93
C ALA A 302 25.75 8.40 -1.97
N ASN A 303 26.09 9.62 -1.60
CA ASN A 303 26.83 10.54 -2.47
C ASN A 303 28.35 10.28 -2.45
N ARG A 304 28.86 9.60 -1.42
CA ARG A 304 30.29 9.29 -1.26
C ARG A 304 30.57 7.81 -1.57
N GLY A 305 31.71 7.50 -2.20
CA GLY A 305 32.13 6.12 -2.45
C GLY A 305 31.79 5.56 -3.84
N THR A 306 32.07 4.27 -4.06
CA THR A 306 31.88 3.59 -5.35
C THR A 306 30.45 3.12 -5.57
N LEU A 307 30.05 2.79 -6.81
CA LEU A 307 28.68 2.40 -7.14
C LEU A 307 28.15 1.23 -6.28
N ALA A 308 28.99 0.24 -5.97
CA ALA A 308 28.65 -0.87 -5.08
C ALA A 308 28.41 -0.42 -3.63
N GLN A 309 29.22 0.52 -3.13
CA GLN A 309 29.11 1.08 -1.78
C GLN A 309 27.88 1.99 -1.61
N ARG A 310 27.36 2.56 -2.70
CA ARG A 310 26.20 3.47 -2.68
C ARG A 310 24.84 2.76 -2.62
N ARG A 311 24.76 1.46 -2.96
CA ARG A 311 23.49 0.72 -3.05
C ARG A 311 22.77 0.62 -1.71
N GLU A 312 23.46 0.21 -0.65
CA GLU A 312 22.85 0.07 0.68
C GLU A 312 22.45 1.44 1.27
N PRO A 313 23.30 2.49 1.25
CA PRO A 313 22.87 3.84 1.64
C PRO A 313 21.68 4.38 0.84
N SER A 314 21.60 4.13 -0.46
CA SER A 314 20.44 4.55 -1.27
C SER A 314 19.15 3.87 -0.82
N ARG A 315 19.20 2.57 -0.49
CA ARG A 315 18.07 1.84 0.10
C ARG A 315 17.68 2.39 1.47
N GLN A 316 18.65 2.68 2.33
CA GLN A 316 18.40 3.26 3.65
C GLN A 316 17.78 4.66 3.54
N ALA A 317 18.20 5.46 2.55
CA ALA A 317 17.61 6.76 2.27
C ALA A 317 16.13 6.61 1.87
N PHE A 318 15.79 5.67 0.99
CA PHE A 318 14.41 5.35 0.62
C PHE A 318 13.55 4.99 1.85
N VAL A 319 13.97 3.99 2.63
CA VAL A 319 13.21 3.54 3.81
C VAL A 319 13.02 4.68 4.82
N SER A 320 14.10 5.41 5.12
CA SER A 320 14.05 6.53 6.08
C SER A 320 13.15 7.66 5.60
N ALA A 321 13.15 7.97 4.29
CA ALA A 321 12.30 9.01 3.72
C ALA A 321 10.81 8.65 3.78
N VAL A 322 10.44 7.41 3.45
CA VAL A 322 9.04 6.96 3.54
C VAL A 322 8.55 7.02 4.99
N LEU A 323 9.37 6.59 5.95
CA LEU A 323 9.06 6.70 7.38
C LEU A 323 9.02 8.15 7.87
N TYR A 324 9.89 9.01 7.34
CA TYR A 324 9.89 10.44 7.65
C TYR A 324 8.60 11.11 7.19
N GLY A 325 8.16 10.83 5.96
CA GLY A 325 6.92 11.38 5.40
C GLY A 325 5.64 10.92 6.10
N GLN A 326 5.67 9.81 6.85
CA GLN A 326 4.55 9.42 7.71
C GLN A 326 4.42 10.30 8.96
N ARG A 327 5.52 10.90 9.44
CA ARG A 327 5.53 11.79 10.60
C ARG A 327 5.33 13.25 10.20
N ASP A 328 6.05 13.68 9.18
CA ASP A 328 6.04 15.05 8.67
C ASP A 328 6.18 15.01 7.15
N ARG A 329 5.04 15.05 6.46
CA ARG A 329 4.98 14.94 5.01
C ARG A 329 5.73 16.07 4.32
N GLU A 330 5.50 17.33 4.73
CA GLU A 330 6.06 18.48 4.02
C GLU A 330 7.57 18.57 4.21
N ALA A 331 8.05 18.42 5.45
CA ALA A 331 9.48 18.47 5.71
C ALA A 331 10.24 17.28 5.08
N ALA A 332 9.57 16.14 4.88
CA ALA A 332 10.11 15.03 4.11
C ALA A 332 10.18 15.31 2.61
N LEU A 333 9.14 15.94 2.03
CA LEU A 333 9.13 16.33 0.62
C LEU A 333 10.23 17.34 0.31
N GLU A 334 10.39 18.38 1.13
CA GLU A 334 11.47 19.36 1.00
C GLU A 334 12.84 18.69 1.00
N ALA A 335 13.11 17.87 2.03
CA ALA A 335 14.40 17.17 2.17
C ALA A 335 14.68 16.19 1.01
N LEU A 336 13.64 15.53 0.48
CA LEU A 336 13.74 14.65 -0.68
C LEU A 336 14.09 15.42 -1.96
N ILE A 337 13.43 16.55 -2.22
CA ILE A 337 13.67 17.39 -3.39
C ILE A 337 15.09 17.99 -3.34
N ASP A 338 15.48 18.53 -2.18
CA ASP A 338 16.81 19.10 -1.98
C ASP A 338 17.89 18.04 -2.26
N SER A 339 17.72 16.82 -1.73
CA SER A 339 18.64 15.71 -1.94
C SER A 339 18.65 15.23 -3.40
N LEU A 340 17.50 15.23 -4.07
CA LEU A 340 17.35 14.79 -5.46
C LEU A 340 18.13 15.68 -6.42
N SER A 341 18.21 16.99 -6.15
CA SER A 341 18.97 17.95 -6.97
C SER A 341 20.47 17.65 -7.05
N GLN A 342 21.03 16.91 -6.07
CA GLN A 342 22.45 16.57 -5.99
C GLN A 342 22.72 15.07 -6.16
N ALA A 343 21.67 14.26 -6.37
CA ALA A 343 21.77 12.81 -6.31
C ALA A 343 22.44 12.20 -7.55
N SER A 344 23.25 11.16 -7.30
CA SER A 344 23.74 10.25 -8.35
C SER A 344 22.70 9.18 -8.72
N SER A 345 22.86 8.49 -9.86
CA SER A 345 21.82 7.61 -10.45
C SER A 345 21.12 6.62 -9.48
N PRO A 346 21.82 5.78 -8.67
CA PRO A 346 21.14 4.86 -7.75
C PRO A 346 20.36 5.55 -6.64
N LEU A 347 20.88 6.69 -6.15
CA LEU A 347 20.21 7.49 -5.14
C LEU A 347 19.02 8.23 -5.73
N SER A 348 19.16 8.76 -6.95
CA SER A 348 18.09 9.48 -7.66
C SER A 348 16.86 8.58 -7.85
N SER A 349 17.05 7.32 -8.25
CA SER A 349 15.94 6.37 -8.39
C SER A 349 15.24 6.11 -7.05
N ALA A 350 16.02 5.87 -5.99
CA ALA A 350 15.50 5.68 -4.64
C ALA A 350 14.73 6.91 -4.11
N LEU A 351 15.21 8.13 -4.40
CA LEU A 351 14.55 9.38 -4.00
C LEU A 351 13.27 9.63 -4.80
N CYS A 352 13.24 9.37 -6.12
CA CYS A 352 12.02 9.46 -6.93
C CYS A 352 10.96 8.45 -6.46
N ALA A 353 11.39 7.22 -6.14
CA ALA A 353 10.52 6.21 -5.57
C ALA A 353 9.95 6.67 -4.22
N ALA A 354 10.77 7.25 -3.33
CA ALA A 354 10.31 7.79 -2.05
C ALA A 354 9.33 8.98 -2.23
N LEU A 355 9.63 9.93 -3.13
CA LEU A 355 8.77 11.08 -3.45
C LEU A 355 7.38 10.65 -3.89
N SER A 356 7.32 9.67 -4.81
CA SER A 356 6.06 9.10 -5.28
C SER A 356 5.19 8.58 -4.13
N ARG A 357 5.82 8.02 -3.09
CA ARG A 357 5.10 7.43 -1.95
C ARG A 357 4.73 8.41 -0.86
N VAL A 358 5.60 9.37 -0.57
CA VAL A 358 5.30 10.42 0.41
C VAL A 358 4.21 11.34 -0.14
N ASN A 359 4.24 11.63 -1.44
CA ASN A 359 3.29 12.54 -2.07
C ASN A 359 1.99 11.88 -2.53
N GLY A 360 2.04 10.61 -2.94
CA GLY A 360 0.90 9.88 -3.51
C GLY A 360 0.69 10.11 -5.01
N GLU A 361 1.65 10.74 -5.69
CA GLU A 361 1.65 10.97 -7.14
C GLU A 361 2.13 9.73 -7.92
N PRO A 362 1.97 9.71 -9.27
CA PRO A 362 2.39 8.59 -10.10
C PRO A 362 3.88 8.26 -9.97
N LEU A 363 4.19 6.96 -9.98
CA LEU A 363 5.54 6.40 -9.86
C LEU A 363 6.48 6.69 -11.03
N SER A 364 5.93 7.17 -12.14
CA SER A 364 6.66 7.33 -13.39
C SER A 364 7.45 8.63 -13.48
N TYR A 365 7.36 9.51 -12.48
CA TYR A 365 8.04 10.81 -12.53
C TYR A 365 9.55 10.62 -12.48
N THR A 366 10.20 11.07 -13.54
CA THR A 366 11.64 11.26 -13.64
C THR A 366 12.12 12.33 -12.67
N ARG A 367 13.45 12.40 -12.48
CA ARG A 367 14.07 13.42 -11.64
C ARG A 367 13.64 14.84 -12.04
N ASP A 368 13.67 15.15 -13.33
CA ASP A 368 13.39 16.51 -13.81
C ASP A 368 11.92 16.86 -13.68
N GLU A 369 11.02 15.88 -13.86
CA GLU A 369 9.58 16.05 -13.61
C GLU A 369 9.30 16.34 -12.14
N TRP A 370 9.97 15.66 -11.21
CA TRP A 370 9.85 15.95 -9.77
C TRP A 370 10.32 17.37 -9.40
N LEU A 371 11.46 17.80 -9.93
CA LEU A 371 12.00 19.14 -9.68
C LEU A 371 11.09 20.23 -10.29
N THR A 372 10.55 19.97 -11.48
CA THR A 372 9.60 20.86 -12.16
C THR A 372 8.30 20.96 -11.37
N TRP A 373 7.74 19.82 -10.96
CA TRP A 373 6.53 19.76 -10.12
C TRP A 373 6.69 20.57 -8.84
N TRP A 374 7.82 20.43 -8.15
CA TRP A 374 8.09 21.18 -6.92
C TRP A 374 8.12 22.68 -7.15
N THR A 375 8.79 23.12 -8.22
CA THR A 375 8.86 24.55 -8.59
C THR A 375 7.48 25.12 -8.90
N GLN A 376 6.66 24.37 -9.67
CA GLN A 376 5.27 24.75 -9.95
C GLN A 376 4.41 24.81 -8.69
N ARG A 377 4.61 23.88 -7.75
CA ARG A 377 3.91 23.85 -6.47
C ARG A 377 4.23 25.08 -5.63
N LEU A 378 5.49 25.48 -5.53
CA LEU A 378 5.91 26.69 -4.80
C LEU A 378 5.39 27.98 -5.44
N ALA A 379 5.27 28.00 -6.77
CA ALA A 379 4.74 29.15 -7.52
C ALA A 379 3.21 29.31 -7.42
N ARG A 380 2.47 28.31 -6.93
CA ARG A 380 1.02 28.44 -6.73
C ARG A 380 0.75 29.39 -5.55
N PRO A 381 -0.08 30.43 -5.73
CA PRO A 381 -0.46 31.30 -4.63
C PRO A 381 -1.12 30.45 -3.55
N LYS A 382 -0.56 30.48 -2.33
CA LYS A 382 -1.20 29.89 -1.15
C LYS A 382 -2.54 30.62 -1.02
N GLN A 383 -3.64 29.95 -1.37
CA GLN A 383 -4.96 30.47 -1.03
C GLN A 383 -4.99 30.56 0.50
N GLU A 384 -4.86 31.78 1.02
CA GLU A 384 -5.06 32.07 2.41
C GLU A 384 -6.39 31.44 2.81
N ALA A 385 -6.34 30.52 3.76
CA ALA A 385 -7.53 29.95 4.36
C ALA A 385 -8.37 31.13 4.84
N LYS A 386 -9.48 31.42 4.13
CA LYS A 386 -10.54 32.29 4.62
C LYS A 386 -10.90 31.75 6.00
N GLN A 387 -10.41 32.42 7.04
CA GLN A 387 -10.94 32.26 8.38
C GLN A 387 -12.46 32.47 8.25
N PRO A 388 -13.28 31.56 8.79
CA PRO A 388 -14.70 31.85 8.91
C PRO A 388 -14.81 33.12 9.75
N SER A 389 -15.20 34.22 9.11
CA SER A 389 -15.58 35.45 9.79
C SER A 389 -16.67 35.10 10.80
N ASP A 390 -16.43 35.40 12.07
CA ASP A 390 -17.42 35.28 13.13
C ASP A 390 -18.73 35.94 12.65
N PRO A 391 -19.90 35.29 12.87
CA PRO A 391 -21.17 35.94 12.57
C PRO A 391 -21.32 37.19 13.46
N PRO A 392 -21.88 38.29 12.92
CA PRO A 392 -22.10 39.49 13.71
C PRO A 392 -22.98 39.16 14.90
N ARG A 393 -22.53 39.55 16.09
CA ARG A 393 -23.36 39.53 17.30
C ARG A 393 -24.55 40.46 17.04
N ALA A 394 -25.75 39.90 17.10
CA ALA A 394 -26.97 40.70 17.14
C ALA A 394 -27.02 41.42 18.50
N GLU A 395 -27.08 42.75 18.46
CA GLU A 395 -27.55 43.60 19.56
C GLU A 395 -29.07 43.68 19.58
#